data_AF-A0A316KHL7-F1
#
_entry.id   AF-A0A316KHL7-F1
#
_cell.length_a   1.000
_cell.length_b   1.000
_cell.length_c   1.000
_cell.angle_alpha   90.00
_cell.angle_beta   90.00
_cell.angle_gamma   90.00
#
_symmetry.space_group_name_H-M   'P 1'
#
loop_
_entity.id
_entity.type
_entity.pdbx_description
1 polymer ?
#
loop_
_entity_poly.entity_id
_entity_poly.type
_entity_poly.pdbx_seq_one_letter_code
_entity_poly.pdbx_strand_id
1 'polypeptide(L)'
;MIIPIVIFSVIGLAFIVLGTMINKQNSGGNRETSKLFVALMRGFGIAVIVIGVTYAVLDGKAADGEWSTDNVRNFAKIALLTPVLMMILVGFRFIRLNARGIGRTGALLWMVLWLGIGAYGYVQIHNSGKGWTKESKKAVTDRVIDYDRLCYLEQVMKMYDTPEAYNKAIEKDAEKIEKAMKENCAICEVEAEEVQGLPDDF
;
A
#
# COMPACT_ATOMS: atom_id res chain seq x y z
N MET A 1 14.14 11.42 -4.85
CA MET A 1 14.59 10.17 -4.18
C MET A 1 15.47 10.41 -2.95
N ILE A 2 16.57 11.16 -3.01
CA ILE A 2 17.53 11.27 -1.87
C ILE A 2 16.96 12.06 -0.67
N ILE A 3 16.25 13.16 -0.91
CA ILE A 3 15.74 14.06 0.13
C ILE A 3 14.85 13.36 1.18
N PRO A 4 13.78 12.62 0.81
CA PRO A 4 12.94 11.94 1.80
C PRO A 4 13.70 10.86 2.57
N ILE A 5 14.61 10.12 1.94
CA ILE A 5 15.47 9.14 2.63
C ILE A 5 16.28 9.83 3.71
N VAL A 6 16.92 10.95 3.39
CA VAL A 6 17.73 11.72 4.34
C VAL A 6 16.86 12.24 5.49
N ILE A 7 15.68 12.80 5.20
CA ILE A 7 14.77 13.33 6.23
C ILE A 7 14.36 12.23 7.22
N PHE A 8 13.83 11.10 6.72
CA PHE A 8 13.39 10.02 7.61
C PHE A 8 14.54 9.37 8.37
N SER A 9 15.73 9.30 7.76
CA SER A 9 16.94 8.81 8.43
C SER A 9 17.37 9.73 9.56
N VAL A 10 17.37 11.06 9.34
CA VAL A 10 17.72 12.05 10.36
C VAL A 10 16.71 12.04 11.50
N ILE A 11 15.41 12.01 11.21
CA ILE A 11 14.36 11.96 12.23
C ILE A 11 14.50 10.67 13.07
N GLY A 12 14.65 9.52 12.42
CA GLY A 12 14.81 8.25 13.13
C GLY A 12 16.08 8.19 13.97
N LEU A 13 17.19 8.71 13.45
CA LEU A 13 18.45 8.83 14.20
C LEU A 13 18.30 9.78 15.39
N ALA A 14 17.55 10.88 15.26
CA ALA A 14 17.27 11.79 16.37
C ALA A 14 16.55 11.07 17.52
N PHE A 15 15.54 10.23 17.23
CA PHE A 15 14.88 9.40 18.24
C PHE A 15 15.82 8.40 18.91
N ILE A 16 16.71 7.76 18.13
CA ILE A 16 17.72 6.84 18.67
C ILE A 16 18.71 7.58 19.57
N VAL A 17 19.22 8.74 19.14
CA VAL A 17 20.15 9.58 19.90
C VAL A 17 19.51 10.08 21.18
N LEU A 18 18.29 10.62 21.12
CA LEU A 18 17.51 11.02 22.31
C LEU A 18 17.37 9.86 23.30
N GLY A 19 17.01 8.67 22.82
CA GLY A 19 16.96 7.47 23.65
C GLY A 19 18.33 7.13 24.28
N THR A 20 19.45 7.32 23.57
CA THR A 20 20.79 7.10 24.14
C THR A 20 21.18 8.15 25.18
N MET A 21 20.81 9.42 24.99
CA MET A 21 21.07 10.50 25.94
C MET A 21 20.29 10.31 27.23
N ILE A 22 19.00 9.96 27.14
CA ILE A 22 18.16 9.67 28.30
C ILE A 22 18.71 8.48 29.10
N ASN A 23 19.26 7.47 28.41
CA ASN A 23 19.90 6.33 29.07
C ASN A 23 21.18 6.72 29.84
N LYS A 24 21.92 7.72 29.35
CA LYS A 24 23.13 8.24 30.02
C LYS A 24 22.80 9.12 31.23
N GLN A 25 21.73 9.92 31.15
CA GLN A 25 21.34 10.84 32.23
C GLN A 25 20.62 10.15 33.41
N ASN A 26 20.02 8.98 33.21
CA ASN A 26 19.26 8.26 34.24
C ASN A 26 20.12 7.44 35.24
N SER A 27 21.30 7.93 35.63
CA SER A 27 22.19 7.23 36.57
C SER A 27 21.67 7.17 38.03
N GLY A 28 20.54 7.80 38.37
CA GLY A 28 20.02 7.87 39.75
C GLY A 28 18.51 7.64 39.98
N GLY A 29 17.70 7.40 38.95
CA GLY A 29 16.24 7.19 39.05
C GLY A 29 15.79 5.74 38.89
N ASN A 30 14.46 5.48 38.96
CA ASN A 30 13.88 4.13 38.82
C ASN A 30 14.33 3.47 37.49
N ARG A 31 15.31 2.58 37.60
CA ARG A 31 16.22 2.20 36.51
C ARG A 31 15.56 1.29 35.45
N GLU A 32 14.37 0.76 35.73
CA GLU A 32 13.64 -0.13 34.83
C GLU A 32 12.67 0.60 33.89
N THR A 33 11.89 1.54 34.42
CA THR A 33 10.94 2.35 33.63
C THR A 33 11.67 3.19 32.58
N SER A 34 12.82 3.74 32.96
CA SER A 34 13.72 4.48 32.06
C SER A 34 14.28 3.59 30.93
N LYS A 35 14.67 2.35 31.22
CA LYS A 35 15.16 1.41 30.19
C LYS A 35 14.09 1.00 29.19
N LEU A 36 12.84 0.84 29.63
CA LEU A 36 11.73 0.49 28.75
C LEU A 36 11.38 1.65 27.82
N PHE A 37 11.32 2.87 28.38
CA PHE A 37 11.12 4.08 27.59
C PHE A 37 12.23 4.29 26.54
N VAL A 38 13.49 4.08 26.92
CA VAL A 38 14.64 4.14 26.00
C VAL A 38 14.52 3.11 24.88
N ALA A 39 14.12 1.88 25.19
CA ALA A 39 13.93 0.82 24.19
C ALA A 39 12.81 1.16 23.20
N LEU A 40 11.70 1.73 23.70
CA LEU A 40 10.59 2.20 22.86
C LEU A 40 11.03 3.34 21.94
N MET A 41 11.75 4.34 22.46
CA MET A 41 12.25 5.46 21.66
C MET A 41 13.17 4.99 20.53
N ARG A 42 14.07 4.04 20.81
CA ARG A 42 14.94 3.45 19.76
C ARG A 42 14.17 2.62 18.75
N GLY A 43 13.23 1.80 19.21
CA GLY A 43 12.39 1.01 18.31
C GLY A 43 11.53 1.90 17.41
N PHE A 44 11.00 2.99 17.95
CA PHE A 44 10.24 3.98 17.19
C PHE A 44 11.11 4.65 16.14
N GLY A 45 12.33 5.05 16.49
CA GLY A 45 13.31 5.58 15.54
C GLY A 45 13.60 4.62 14.39
N ILE A 46 13.80 3.32 14.69
CA ILE A 46 13.98 2.28 13.65
C ILE A 46 12.72 2.14 12.78
N ALA A 47 11.54 2.15 13.39
CA ALA A 47 10.28 2.04 12.65
C ALA A 47 10.09 3.22 11.68
N VAL A 48 10.39 4.44 12.11
CA VAL A 48 10.36 5.64 11.27
C VAL A 48 11.32 5.52 10.09
N ILE A 49 12.53 5.00 10.31
CA ILE A 49 13.51 4.77 9.23
C ILE A 49 12.96 3.76 8.23
N VAL A 50 12.49 2.60 8.71
CA VAL A 50 12.00 1.53 7.82
C VAL A 50 10.81 2.00 7.00
N ILE A 51 9.80 2.61 7.63
CA ILE A 51 8.59 3.09 6.96
C ILE A 51 8.94 4.24 6.00
N GLY A 52 9.77 5.20 6.45
CA GLY A 52 10.16 6.35 5.65
C GLY A 52 11.04 6.02 4.45
N VAL A 53 11.99 5.09 4.61
CA VAL A 53 12.80 4.59 3.49
C VAL A 53 11.92 3.80 2.51
N THR A 54 11.00 2.98 3.02
CA THR A 54 10.04 2.25 2.17
C THR A 54 9.19 3.22 1.35
N TYR A 55 8.67 4.28 1.98
CA TYR A 55 7.95 5.36 1.29
C TYR A 55 8.82 5.96 0.17
N ALA A 56 10.04 6.39 0.49
CA ALA A 56 10.92 7.04 -0.47
C ALA A 56 11.32 6.15 -1.66
N VAL A 57 11.51 4.84 -1.42
CA VAL A 57 11.83 3.87 -2.46
C VAL A 57 10.63 3.62 -3.37
N LEU A 58 9.42 3.52 -2.82
CA LEU A 58 8.21 3.30 -3.61
C LEU A 58 7.82 4.56 -4.40
N ASP A 59 8.00 5.72 -3.80
CA ASP A 59 7.80 7.02 -4.46
C ASP A 59 8.77 7.23 -5.63
N GLY A 60 10.04 6.84 -5.46
CA GLY A 60 11.01 6.86 -6.55
C GLY A 60 10.69 5.89 -7.71
N LYS A 61 9.78 4.94 -7.50
CA LYS A 61 9.31 3.99 -8.53
C LYS A 61 7.95 4.38 -9.13
N ALA A 62 7.31 5.43 -8.62
CA ALA A 62 6.03 5.92 -9.13
C ALA A 62 6.26 6.60 -10.48
N ALA A 63 5.66 6.07 -11.56
CA ALA A 63 5.57 6.80 -12.83
C ALA A 63 4.53 7.92 -12.66
N ASP A 64 4.86 9.14 -13.09
CA ASP A 64 4.00 10.32 -13.05
C ASP A 64 3.49 10.73 -11.65
N GLY A 65 4.18 10.31 -10.58
CA GLY A 65 3.82 10.65 -9.20
C GLY A 65 2.63 9.87 -8.64
N GLU A 66 2.07 8.91 -9.40
CA GLU A 66 1.03 8.01 -8.89
C GLU A 66 1.60 6.64 -8.50
N TRP A 67 1.27 6.20 -7.29
CA TRP A 67 1.66 4.87 -6.82
C TRP A 67 0.72 3.81 -7.42
N SER A 68 1.31 2.72 -7.93
CA SER A 68 0.57 1.52 -8.31
C SER A 68 -0.18 0.92 -7.12
N THR A 69 -1.28 0.21 -7.37
CA THR A 69 -2.06 -0.47 -6.32
C THR A 69 -1.17 -1.42 -5.53
N ASP A 70 -0.25 -2.10 -6.22
CA ASP A 70 0.72 -3.00 -5.59
C ASP A 70 1.73 -2.27 -4.70
N ASN A 71 2.22 -1.09 -5.12
CA ASN A 71 3.11 -0.28 -4.29
C ASN A 71 2.40 0.24 -3.03
N VAL A 72 1.16 0.72 -3.15
CA VAL A 72 0.34 1.12 -2.01
C VAL A 72 0.15 -0.05 -1.04
N ARG A 73 -0.13 -1.24 -1.55
CA ARG A 73 -0.34 -2.45 -0.75
C ARG A 73 0.95 -2.90 -0.06
N ASN A 74 2.07 -2.85 -0.76
CA ASN A 74 3.38 -3.20 -0.19
C ASN A 74 3.79 -2.21 0.90
N PHE A 75 3.57 -0.91 0.68
CA PHE A 75 3.76 0.11 1.71
C PHE A 75 2.90 -0.17 2.94
N ALA A 76 1.60 -0.40 2.76
CA ALA A 76 0.67 -0.67 3.85
C ALA A 76 1.07 -1.92 4.65
N LYS A 77 1.51 -3.00 3.99
CA LYS A 77 2.02 -4.20 4.65
C LYS A 77 3.24 -3.90 5.52
N ILE A 78 4.21 -3.15 5.01
CA ILE A 78 5.43 -2.80 5.75
C ILE A 78 5.11 -1.85 6.92
N ALA A 79 4.25 -0.86 6.68
CA ALA A 79 3.77 0.07 7.69
C ALA A 79 2.97 -0.61 8.81
N LEU A 80 2.32 -1.75 8.53
CA LEU A 80 1.66 -2.58 9.53
C LEU A 80 2.63 -3.52 10.25
N LEU A 81 3.49 -4.23 9.52
CA LEU A 81 4.40 -5.23 10.08
C LEU A 81 5.43 -4.62 11.03
N THR A 82 5.95 -3.44 10.68
CA THR A 82 7.01 -2.76 11.45
C THR A 82 6.58 -2.46 12.90
N PRO A 83 5.45 -1.77 13.19
CA PRO A 83 4.99 -1.55 14.55
C PRO A 83 4.55 -2.85 15.23
N VAL A 84 3.90 -3.79 14.52
CA VAL A 84 3.49 -5.07 15.11
C VAL A 84 4.68 -5.85 15.65
N LEU A 85 5.75 -5.99 14.86
CA LEU A 85 6.98 -6.67 15.28
C LEU A 85 7.64 -5.93 16.46
N MET A 86 7.69 -4.60 16.43
CA MET A 86 8.22 -3.80 17.54
C MET A 86 7.45 -4.07 18.84
N MET A 87 6.12 -4.10 18.79
CA MET A 87 5.29 -4.32 19.98
C MET A 87 5.35 -5.76 20.49
N ILE A 88 5.55 -6.73 19.61
CA ILE A 88 5.85 -8.12 20.00
C ILE A 88 7.20 -8.19 20.73
N LEU A 89 8.24 -7.51 20.23
CA LEU A 89 9.55 -7.47 20.90
C LEU A 89 9.46 -6.83 22.29
N VAL A 90 8.62 -5.81 22.47
CA VAL A 90 8.31 -5.22 23.78
C VAL A 90 7.65 -6.27 24.69
N GLY A 91 6.69 -7.05 24.18
CA GLY A 91 6.06 -8.16 24.91
C GLY A 91 7.07 -9.23 25.35
N PHE A 92 7.98 -9.65 24.47
CA PHE A 92 9.06 -10.57 24.81
C PHE A 92 9.96 -10.04 25.93
N ARG A 93 10.25 -8.73 25.90
CA ARG A 93 11.04 -8.09 26.97
C ARG A 93 10.30 -8.13 28.30
N PHE A 94 8.99 -7.88 28.32
CA PHE A 94 8.18 -8.02 29.54
C PHE A 94 8.18 -9.45 30.09
N ILE A 95 8.12 -10.47 29.23
CA ILE A 95 8.23 -11.88 29.67
C ILE A 95 9.57 -12.16 30.35
N ARG A 96 10.67 -11.64 29.79
CA ARG A 96 12.01 -11.83 30.38
C ARG A 96 12.16 -11.11 31.74
N LEU A 97 11.52 -9.96 31.90
CA LEU A 97 11.58 -9.19 33.15
C LEU A 97 10.66 -9.79 34.23
N ASN A 98 9.49 -10.28 33.85
CA ASN A 98 8.51 -10.87 34.78
C ASN A 98 8.42 -12.38 34.57
N ALA A 99 9.32 -13.13 35.22
CA ALA A 99 9.43 -14.57 35.04
C ALA A 99 8.20 -15.38 35.52
N ARG A 100 7.38 -14.83 36.44
CA ARG A 100 6.20 -15.50 37.03
C ARG A 100 5.06 -14.52 37.33
N GLY A 101 3.83 -15.04 37.35
CA GLY A 101 2.63 -14.30 37.77
C GLY A 101 1.96 -13.45 36.68
N ILE A 102 1.18 -12.45 37.12
CA ILE A 102 0.30 -11.61 36.29
C ILE A 102 1.07 -10.88 35.17
N GLY A 103 2.32 -10.48 35.43
CA GLY A 103 3.16 -9.78 34.45
C GLY A 103 3.46 -10.61 33.20
N ARG A 104 3.61 -11.94 33.33
CA ARG A 104 3.81 -12.84 32.19
C ARG A 104 2.52 -13.02 31.38
N THR A 105 1.38 -13.15 32.06
CA THR A 105 0.07 -13.25 31.42
C THR A 105 -0.26 -11.96 30.65
N GLY A 106 -0.03 -10.79 31.24
CA GLY A 106 -0.21 -9.50 30.57
C GLY A 106 0.67 -9.35 29.33
N ALA A 107 1.93 -9.80 29.40
CA ALA A 107 2.84 -9.77 28.25
C ALA A 107 2.42 -10.73 27.12
N LEU A 108 1.90 -11.91 27.46
CA LEU A 108 1.34 -12.85 26.47
C LEU A 108 0.08 -12.28 25.81
N LEU A 109 -0.85 -11.72 26.59
CA LEU A 109 -2.04 -11.05 26.07
C LEU A 109 -1.69 -9.88 25.15
N TRP A 110 -0.67 -9.10 25.51
CA TRP A 110 -0.14 -8.03 24.68
C TRP A 110 0.35 -8.53 23.32
N MET A 111 1.15 -9.61 23.29
CA MET A 111 1.62 -10.18 22.03
C MET A 111 0.46 -10.74 21.19
N VAL A 112 -0.50 -11.43 21.81
CA VAL A 112 -1.69 -11.95 21.12
C VAL A 112 -2.51 -10.81 20.53
N LEU A 113 -2.70 -9.71 21.26
CA LEU A 113 -3.39 -8.51 20.77
C LEU A 113 -2.72 -7.97 19.51
N TRP A 114 -1.40 -7.78 19.54
CA TRP A 114 -0.66 -7.23 18.39
C TRP A 114 -0.60 -8.19 17.20
N LEU A 115 -0.54 -9.50 17.44
CA LEU A 115 -0.71 -10.51 16.39
C LEU A 115 -2.11 -10.45 15.77
N GLY A 116 -3.15 -10.27 16.59
CA GLY A 116 -4.53 -10.08 16.14
C GLY A 116 -4.70 -8.83 15.27
N ILE A 117 -4.15 -7.69 15.72
CA ILE A 117 -4.12 -6.43 14.95
C ILE A 117 -3.38 -6.65 13.63
N GLY A 118 -2.22 -7.31 13.66
CA GLY A 118 -1.45 -7.63 12.45
C GLY A 118 -2.22 -8.51 11.47
N ALA A 119 -2.87 -9.57 11.94
CA ALA A 119 -3.66 -10.46 11.11
C ALA A 119 -4.88 -9.76 10.50
N TYR A 120 -5.63 -9.02 11.32
CA TYR A 120 -6.81 -8.26 10.88
C TYR A 120 -6.43 -7.19 9.85
N GLY A 121 -5.39 -6.40 10.14
CA GLY A 121 -4.87 -5.40 9.21
C GLY A 121 -4.37 -6.02 7.91
N TYR A 122 -3.71 -7.18 7.97
CA TYR A 122 -3.26 -7.89 6.79
C TYR A 122 -4.42 -8.33 5.90
N VAL A 123 -5.51 -8.86 6.49
CA VAL A 123 -6.72 -9.24 5.74
C VAL A 123 -7.35 -8.03 5.06
N GLN A 124 -7.45 -6.90 5.76
CA GLN A 124 -7.95 -5.64 5.20
C GLN A 124 -7.12 -5.18 3.99
N ILE A 125 -5.79 -5.12 4.13
CA ILE A 125 -4.86 -4.75 3.05
C ILE A 125 -4.87 -5.77 1.92
N HIS A 126 -5.11 -7.05 2.24
CA HIS A 126 -5.23 -8.08 1.23
C HIS A 126 -6.54 -7.91 0.42
N ASN A 127 -7.64 -7.56 1.06
CA ASN A 127 -8.91 -7.39 0.37
C ASN A 127 -9.07 -6.04 -0.32
N SER A 128 -8.29 -5.01 0.04
CA SER A 128 -8.34 -3.68 -0.59
C SER A 128 -7.87 -3.65 -2.05
N GLY A 129 -7.27 -4.73 -2.56
CA GLY A 129 -6.90 -4.90 -3.97
C GLY A 129 -7.93 -5.68 -4.80
N LYS A 130 -9.07 -6.08 -4.21
CA LYS A 130 -10.13 -6.79 -4.92
C LYS A 130 -11.13 -5.78 -5.49
N GLY A 131 -11.41 -5.86 -6.79
CA GLY A 131 -12.37 -5.01 -7.48
C GLY A 131 -11.77 -4.13 -8.58
N TRP A 132 -12.51 -3.12 -9.01
CA TRP A 132 -12.13 -2.21 -10.09
C TRP A 132 -11.06 -1.19 -9.62
N THR A 133 -9.79 -1.61 -9.59
CA THR A 133 -8.63 -0.75 -9.32
C THR A 133 -8.35 0.20 -10.50
N LYS A 134 -7.54 1.24 -10.27
CA LYS A 134 -7.11 2.15 -11.36
C LYS A 134 -6.46 1.38 -12.51
N GLU A 135 -5.63 0.39 -12.19
CA GLU A 135 -4.93 -0.45 -13.17
C GLU A 135 -5.88 -1.36 -13.95
N SER A 136 -6.85 -1.99 -13.27
CA SER A 136 -7.81 -2.85 -13.99
C SER A 136 -8.75 -2.05 -14.87
N LYS A 137 -9.17 -0.86 -14.41
CA LYS A 137 -9.92 0.09 -15.25
C LYS A 137 -9.10 0.51 -16.47
N LYS A 138 -7.84 0.89 -16.28
CA LYS A 138 -6.94 1.28 -17.37
C LYS A 138 -6.73 0.13 -18.36
N ALA A 139 -6.53 -1.09 -17.87
CA ALA A 139 -6.38 -2.28 -18.71
C ALA A 139 -7.62 -2.60 -19.55
N VAL A 140 -8.83 -2.28 -19.07
CA VAL A 140 -10.06 -2.39 -19.87
C VAL A 140 -10.11 -1.28 -20.92
N THR A 141 -9.86 -0.03 -20.53
CA THR A 141 -9.92 1.11 -21.47
C THR A 141 -8.86 1.04 -22.57
N ASP A 142 -7.67 0.49 -22.29
CA ASP A 142 -6.58 0.36 -23.25
C ASP A 142 -6.86 -0.70 -24.34
N ARG A 143 -7.83 -1.60 -24.12
CA ARG A 143 -8.26 -2.61 -25.10
C ARG A 143 -9.31 -2.08 -26.09
N VAL A 144 -9.87 -0.91 -25.84
CA VAL A 144 -11.01 -0.37 -26.61
C VAL A 144 -10.50 0.60 -27.66
N ILE A 145 -10.80 0.31 -28.91
CA ILE A 145 -10.43 1.13 -30.07
C ILE A 145 -11.66 1.88 -30.62
N ASP A 146 -12.79 1.18 -30.73
CA ASP A 146 -13.93 1.65 -31.52
C ASP A 146 -14.96 2.48 -30.75
N TYR A 147 -14.92 2.50 -29.41
CA TYR A 147 -15.94 3.16 -28.57
C TYR A 147 -15.31 4.16 -27.61
N ASP A 148 -16.11 5.12 -27.14
CA ASP A 148 -15.71 5.99 -26.05
C ASP A 148 -15.26 5.17 -24.82
N ARG A 149 -14.00 5.37 -24.43
CA ARG A 149 -13.33 4.54 -23.41
C ARG A 149 -14.01 4.62 -22.05
N LEU A 150 -14.54 5.79 -21.68
CA LEU A 150 -15.20 6.00 -20.40
C LEU A 150 -16.58 5.34 -20.39
N CYS A 151 -17.34 5.48 -21.48
CA CYS A 151 -18.63 4.80 -21.64
C CYS A 151 -18.45 3.28 -21.62
N TYR A 152 -17.49 2.75 -22.37
CA TYR A 152 -17.21 1.32 -22.41
C TYR A 152 -16.88 0.77 -21.02
N LEU A 153 -16.01 1.46 -20.28
CA LEU A 153 -15.65 1.07 -18.93
C LEU A 153 -16.86 1.06 -18.00
N GLU A 154 -17.73 2.08 -18.07
CA GLU A 154 -18.93 2.14 -17.24
C GLU A 154 -19.88 0.98 -17.52
N GLN A 155 -20.09 0.63 -18.78
CA GLN A 155 -20.96 -0.49 -19.17
C GLN A 155 -20.38 -1.84 -18.76
N VAL A 156 -19.06 -2.03 -18.91
CA VAL A 156 -18.38 -3.24 -18.40
C VAL A 156 -18.52 -3.35 -16.89
N MET A 157 -18.36 -2.24 -16.16
CA MET A 157 -18.51 -2.21 -14.70
C MET A 157 -19.97 -2.47 -14.25
N LYS A 158 -20.97 -2.14 -15.07
CA LYS A 158 -22.38 -2.49 -14.82
C LYS A 158 -22.68 -3.97 -15.09
N MET A 159 -22.03 -4.56 -16.09
CA MET A 159 -22.23 -5.96 -16.46
C MET A 159 -21.46 -6.95 -15.57
N TYR A 160 -20.31 -6.54 -15.04
CA TYR A 160 -19.43 -7.41 -14.26
C TYR A 160 -19.02 -6.75 -12.94
N ASP A 161 -19.39 -7.40 -11.84
CA ASP A 161 -19.08 -6.92 -10.47
C ASP A 161 -17.57 -6.84 -10.21
N THR A 162 -16.75 -7.65 -10.89
CA THR A 162 -15.30 -7.66 -10.74
C THR A 162 -14.57 -7.71 -12.09
N PRO A 163 -13.35 -7.17 -12.16
CA PRO A 163 -12.52 -7.29 -13.36
C PRO A 163 -12.12 -8.74 -13.68
N GLU A 164 -12.07 -9.62 -12.67
CA GLU A 164 -11.81 -11.05 -12.85
C GLU A 164 -12.97 -11.75 -13.58
N ALA A 165 -14.21 -11.37 -13.25
CA ALA A 165 -15.39 -11.86 -13.95
C ALA A 165 -15.38 -11.40 -15.41
N TYR A 166 -15.09 -10.12 -15.66
CA TYR A 166 -14.93 -9.58 -17.01
C TYR A 166 -13.83 -10.31 -17.80
N ASN A 167 -12.62 -10.44 -17.24
CA ASN A 167 -11.49 -11.08 -17.93
C ASN A 167 -11.74 -12.56 -18.28
N LYS A 168 -12.56 -13.28 -17.49
CA LYS A 168 -12.98 -14.65 -17.81
C LYS A 168 -14.10 -14.72 -18.84
N ALA A 169 -14.90 -13.67 -18.93
CA ALA A 169 -16.07 -13.61 -19.79
C ALA A 169 -15.78 -13.00 -21.17
N ILE A 170 -14.72 -12.20 -21.32
CA ILE A 170 -14.48 -11.38 -22.52
C ILE A 170 -14.51 -12.16 -23.84
N GLU A 171 -13.97 -13.37 -23.89
CA GLU A 171 -13.99 -14.21 -25.10
C GLU A 171 -15.33 -14.92 -25.32
N LYS A 172 -16.05 -15.24 -24.24
CA LYS A 172 -17.31 -16.00 -24.29
C LYS A 172 -18.53 -15.10 -24.49
N ASP A 173 -18.46 -13.90 -23.95
CA ASP A 173 -19.53 -12.91 -23.95
C ASP A 173 -19.25 -11.76 -24.94
N ALA A 174 -18.29 -11.93 -25.86
CA ALA A 174 -17.86 -10.89 -26.79
C ALA A 174 -19.05 -10.23 -27.52
N GLU A 175 -19.95 -11.03 -28.09
CA GLU A 175 -21.16 -10.52 -28.78
C GLU A 175 -22.11 -9.77 -27.84
N LYS A 176 -22.27 -10.24 -26.59
CA LYS A 176 -23.12 -9.59 -25.59
C LYS A 176 -22.54 -8.24 -25.17
N ILE A 177 -21.23 -8.20 -24.97
CA ILE A 177 -20.50 -6.97 -24.65
C ILE A 177 -20.63 -6.00 -25.83
N GLU A 178 -20.34 -6.43 -27.05
CA GLU A 178 -20.43 -5.60 -28.25
C GLU A 178 -21.84 -5.04 -28.46
N LYS A 179 -22.88 -5.86 -28.29
CA LYS A 179 -24.27 -5.42 -28.37
C LYS A 179 -24.59 -4.34 -27.34
N ALA A 180 -24.19 -4.56 -26.08
CA ALA A 180 -24.39 -3.58 -25.02
C ALA A 180 -23.66 -2.25 -25.31
N MET A 181 -22.48 -2.29 -25.94
CA MET A 181 -21.75 -1.08 -26.33
C MET A 181 -22.42 -0.35 -27.49
N LYS A 182 -22.86 -1.06 -28.54
CA LYS A 182 -23.58 -0.44 -29.68
C LYS A 182 -24.87 0.25 -29.24
N GLU A 183 -25.57 -0.31 -28.26
CA GLU A 183 -26.82 0.26 -27.76
C GLU A 183 -26.60 1.48 -26.84
N ASN A 184 -25.48 1.54 -26.12
CA ASN A 184 -25.31 2.49 -25.01
C ASN A 184 -24.12 3.45 -25.14
N CYS A 185 -23.17 3.19 -26.04
CA CYS A 185 -21.96 3.97 -26.20
C CYS A 185 -21.81 4.52 -27.61
N ALA A 186 -21.38 5.78 -27.70
CA ALA A 186 -20.99 6.37 -28.96
C ALA A 186 -19.71 5.68 -29.48
N ILE A 187 -19.67 5.47 -30.79
CA ILE A 187 -18.47 5.03 -31.50
C ILE A 187 -17.50 6.21 -31.52
N CYS A 188 -16.23 5.97 -31.21
CA CYS A 188 -15.20 6.96 -31.48
C CYS A 188 -15.01 7.01 -33.00
N GLU A 189 -15.44 8.10 -33.64
CA GLU A 189 -15.01 8.38 -35.01
C GLU A 189 -13.49 8.57 -34.96
N VAL A 190 -12.76 7.52 -35.33
CA VAL A 190 -11.38 7.68 -35.76
C VAL A 190 -11.50 8.55 -37.01
N GLU A 191 -11.21 9.84 -36.90
CA GLU A 191 -10.98 10.67 -38.08
C GLU A 191 -9.88 9.96 -38.87
N ALA A 192 -10.29 9.22 -39.89
CA ALA A 192 -9.39 8.87 -40.97
C ALA A 192 -8.95 10.22 -41.53
N GLU A 193 -7.67 10.56 -41.37
CA GLU A 193 -7.04 11.50 -42.28
C GLU A 193 -7.19 10.90 -43.69
N GLU A 194 -8.32 11.19 -44.34
CA GLU A 194 -8.39 11.19 -45.79
C GLU A 194 -7.38 12.24 -46.23
N VAL A 195 -6.18 11.77 -46.56
CA VAL A 195 -5.22 12.53 -47.36
C VAL A 195 -5.95 12.85 -48.67
N GLN A 196 -6.61 14.02 -48.69
CA GLN A 196 -7.17 14.60 -49.90
C GLN A 196 -6.07 14.66 -50.94
N GLY A 197 -6.39 14.11 -52.11
CA GLY A 197 -5.44 13.82 -53.18
C GLY A 197 -4.56 15.00 -53.55
N LEU A 198 -3.28 14.71 -53.73
CA LEU A 198 -2.51 15.46 -54.70
C LEU A 198 -3.11 15.14 -56.08
N PRO A 199 -3.58 16.13 -56.86
CA PRO A 199 -3.78 15.90 -58.27
C PRO A 199 -2.39 15.66 -58.87
N ASP A 200 -2.19 14.47 -59.42
CA ASP A 200 -1.24 14.28 -60.50
C ASP A 200 -1.59 15.30 -61.61
N ASP A 201 -0.55 15.90 -62.19
CA ASP A 201 -0.56 16.70 -63.42
C ASP A 201 -0.81 18.22 -63.25
N PHE A 202 0.27 19.03 -63.26
CA PHE A 202 0.57 20.13 -64.20
C PHE A 202 1.81 20.95 -63.78
#